data_AF-A0AAC9RHL8-F1
#
_entry.id   AF-A0AAC9RHL8-F1
#
_cell.length_a   1.000
_cell.length_b   1.000
_cell.length_c   1.000
_cell.angle_alpha   90.00
_cell.angle_beta   90.00
_cell.angle_gamma   90.00
#
_symmetry.space_group_name_H-M   'P 1'
#
loop_
_entity.id
_entity.type
_entity.pdbx_description
1 polymer ?
#
loop_
_entity_poly.entity_id
_entity_poly.type
_entity_poly.pdbx_seq_one_letter_code
_entity_poly.pdbx_strand_id
1 'polypeptide(L)'
;MHNVTEKVLFKKENRRILILNLCITVFVLMGYLLIIVFKKSPEEELFNMDFYSFFFLFQFILYTLLVQILEVEEGKQMDSLVQVGVFTLGIIPLIMVAAHGKGIERLQTFVPLSIQYLWGITLVNLKVRIASISKEKTYYINLFNFCVMGGGMMLLYLFYQYKGLVVVSVFDKRIPIIFFINPLLTMIGSLRSQMGEVNYRGYQPIIIFFIFWCLFGVALKLMEKYTVSRRD
;
A
#
# COMPACT_ATOMS: atom_id res chain seq x y z
N MET A 1 32.69 13.69 -7.66
CA MET A 1 31.44 13.57 -6.88
C MET A 1 30.16 13.96 -7.64
N HIS A 2 30.24 14.38 -8.91
CA HIS A 2 29.07 14.76 -9.72
C HIS A 2 28.36 13.57 -10.42
N ASN A 3 28.95 12.36 -10.38
CA ASN A 3 28.47 11.17 -11.12
C ASN A 3 27.65 10.16 -10.29
N VAL A 4 27.46 10.39 -8.99
CA VAL A 4 26.66 9.50 -8.13
C VAL A 4 25.21 9.97 -8.06
N THR A 5 24.98 11.28 -8.13
CA THR A 5 23.65 11.90 -8.12
C THR A 5 22.89 11.73 -9.44
N GLU A 6 23.58 11.58 -10.58
CA GLU A 6 22.92 11.25 -11.85
C GLU A 6 22.50 9.78 -11.95
N LYS A 7 23.08 8.87 -11.16
CA LYS A 7 22.73 7.43 -11.20
C LYS A 7 21.46 7.05 -10.47
N VAL A 8 20.71 8.00 -9.92
CA VAL A 8 19.29 7.82 -9.58
C VAL A 8 18.45 8.40 -10.73
N LEU A 9 18.71 7.92 -11.94
CA LEU A 9 18.12 8.47 -13.17
C LEU A 9 16.71 7.90 -13.35
N PHE A 10 15.75 8.44 -12.58
CA PHE A 10 14.34 8.28 -12.92
C PHE A 10 14.15 8.76 -14.36
N LYS A 11 13.56 7.90 -15.20
CA LYS A 11 13.08 8.28 -16.53
C LYS A 11 12.17 9.50 -16.44
N LYS A 12 12.12 10.28 -17.52
CA LYS A 12 11.28 11.49 -17.57
C LYS A 12 9.81 11.16 -17.30
N GLU A 13 9.32 10.01 -17.76
CA GLU A 13 7.98 9.50 -17.45
C GLU A 13 7.83 9.21 -15.95
N ASN A 14 8.73 8.45 -15.34
CA ASN A 14 8.65 8.11 -13.91
C ASN A 14 8.77 9.35 -13.00
N ARG A 15 9.52 10.38 -13.41
CA ARG A 15 9.56 11.68 -12.71
C ARG A 15 8.18 12.34 -12.68
N ARG A 16 7.43 12.31 -13.79
CA ARG A 16 6.07 12.86 -13.85
C ARG A 16 5.13 12.11 -12.91
N ILE A 17 5.22 10.79 -12.87
CA ILE A 17 4.43 9.95 -11.96
C ILE A 17 4.79 10.26 -10.50
N LEU A 18 6.08 10.48 -10.20
CA LEU A 18 6.52 10.84 -8.85
C LEU A 18 5.98 12.20 -8.41
N ILE A 19 6.05 13.20 -9.29
CA ILE A 19 5.46 14.53 -9.04
C ILE A 19 3.96 14.40 -8.80
N LEU A 20 3.26 13.60 -9.61
CA LEU A 20 1.83 13.34 -9.43
C LEU A 20 1.52 12.70 -8.07
N ASN A 21 2.32 11.72 -7.64
CA ASN A 21 2.19 11.10 -6.31
C ASN A 21 2.37 12.13 -5.18
N LEU A 22 3.34 13.03 -5.31
CA LEU A 22 3.56 14.11 -4.35
C LEU A 22 2.38 15.10 -4.32
N CYS A 23 1.87 15.51 -5.49
CA CYS A 23 0.70 16.38 -5.59
C CYS A 23 -0.54 15.74 -4.92
N ILE A 24 -0.80 14.47 -5.19
CA ILE A 24 -1.87 13.71 -4.55
C ILE A 24 -1.66 13.69 -3.03
N THR A 25 -0.43 13.40 -2.58
CA THR A 25 -0.14 13.33 -1.14
C THR A 25 -0.35 14.68 -0.46
N VAL A 26 0.07 15.78 -1.09
CA VAL A 26 -0.18 17.14 -0.59
C VAL A 26 -1.67 17.43 -0.50
N PHE A 27 -2.45 17.06 -1.52
CA PHE A 27 -3.90 17.23 -1.51
C PHE A 27 -4.57 16.46 -0.37
N VAL A 28 -4.19 15.19 -0.18
CA VAL A 28 -4.68 14.35 0.93
C VAL A 28 -4.25 14.91 2.29
N LEU A 29 -3.01 15.40 2.39
CA LEU A 29 -2.49 16.04 3.59
C LEU A 29 -3.28 17.31 3.95
N MET A 30 -3.64 18.14 2.97
CA MET A 30 -4.49 19.30 3.20
C MET A 30 -5.87 18.89 3.73
N GLY A 31 -6.50 17.87 3.14
CA GLY A 31 -7.74 17.30 3.67
C GLY A 31 -7.60 16.83 5.12
N TYR A 32 -6.46 16.24 5.46
CA TYR A 32 -6.19 15.79 6.83
C TYR A 32 -5.94 16.94 7.82
N LEU A 33 -5.23 17.99 7.40
CA LEU A 33 -5.02 19.18 8.22
C LEU A 33 -6.34 19.89 8.52
N LEU A 34 -7.26 19.94 7.56
CA LEU A 34 -8.61 20.45 7.79
C LEU A 34 -9.32 19.66 8.91
N ILE A 35 -9.30 18.32 8.85
CA ILE A 35 -9.87 17.47 9.91
C ILE A 35 -9.28 17.81 11.29
N ILE A 36 -7.95 17.98 11.36
CA ILE A 36 -7.30 18.31 12.64
C ILE A 36 -7.75 19.67 13.18
N VAL A 37 -7.93 20.66 12.31
CA VAL A 37 -8.43 21.99 12.71
C VAL A 37 -9.83 21.90 13.32
N PHE A 38 -10.69 21.03 12.78
CA PHE A 38 -12.05 20.81 13.29
C PHE A 38 -12.14 19.85 14.49
N LYS A 39 -11.04 19.26 14.95
CA LYS A 39 -11.00 18.30 16.07
C LYS A 39 -11.36 18.89 17.46
N LYS A 40 -11.82 20.14 17.51
CA LYS A 40 -12.36 20.81 18.72
C LYS A 40 -13.59 21.65 18.39
N SER A 41 -14.12 21.54 17.18
CA SER A 41 -15.35 22.21 16.80
C SER A 41 -16.55 21.31 17.14
N PRO A 42 -17.76 21.86 17.28
CA PRO A 42 -18.98 21.06 17.40
C PRO A 42 -19.23 20.12 16.21
N GLU A 43 -18.48 20.26 15.11
CA GLU A 43 -18.52 19.39 13.94
C GLU A 43 -17.55 18.19 14.06
N GLU A 44 -16.88 18.00 15.21
CA GLU A 44 -15.96 16.88 15.44
C GLU A 44 -16.61 15.51 15.20
N GLU A 45 -17.91 15.35 15.49
CA GLU A 45 -18.66 14.12 15.21
C GLU A 45 -18.71 13.77 13.72
N LEU A 46 -18.70 14.77 12.82
CA LEU A 46 -18.61 14.55 11.37
C LEU A 46 -17.24 14.04 10.93
N PHE A 47 -16.18 14.33 11.69
CA PHE A 47 -14.78 14.08 11.32
C PHE A 47 -14.08 13.07 12.25
N ASN A 48 -14.73 11.92 12.46
CA ASN A 48 -14.24 10.86 13.35
C ASN A 48 -13.11 10.00 12.73
N MET A 49 -12.58 9.03 13.48
CA MET A 49 -11.48 8.11 13.12
C MET A 49 -11.64 7.40 11.77
N ASP A 50 -12.88 7.23 11.32
CA ASP A 50 -13.22 6.60 10.06
C ASP A 50 -12.78 7.45 8.86
N PHE A 51 -12.84 8.78 8.97
CA PHE A 51 -12.40 9.70 7.92
C PHE A 51 -10.89 9.64 7.69
N TYR A 52 -10.09 9.51 8.75
CA TYR A 52 -8.65 9.33 8.60
C TYR A 52 -8.31 8.07 7.80
N SER A 53 -8.93 6.97 8.22
CA SER A 53 -8.67 5.66 7.64
C SER A 53 -9.07 5.65 6.16
N PHE A 54 -10.11 6.39 5.82
CA PHE A 54 -10.55 6.64 4.44
C PHE A 54 -9.50 7.40 3.61
N PHE A 55 -8.92 8.50 4.12
CA PHE A 55 -7.87 9.24 3.40
C PHE A 55 -6.62 8.39 3.16
N PHE A 56 -6.22 7.57 4.13
CA PHE A 56 -5.13 6.62 3.97
C PHE A 56 -5.43 5.53 2.93
N LEU A 57 -6.63 4.97 2.97
CA LEU A 57 -7.07 3.98 1.98
C LEU A 57 -7.13 4.58 0.58
N PHE A 58 -7.68 5.78 0.45
CA PHE A 58 -7.72 6.51 -0.81
C PHE A 58 -6.32 6.75 -1.37
N GLN A 59 -5.39 7.24 -0.54
CA GLN A 59 -3.99 7.40 -0.89
C GLN A 59 -3.36 6.05 -1.31
N PHE A 60 -3.66 4.97 -0.61
CA PHE A 60 -3.14 3.63 -0.90
C PHE A 60 -3.65 3.09 -2.24
N ILE A 61 -4.91 3.33 -2.59
CA ILE A 61 -5.49 2.98 -3.89
C ILE A 61 -4.82 3.78 -5.01
N LEU A 62 -4.68 5.10 -4.84
CA LEU A 62 -4.01 5.94 -5.82
C LEU A 62 -2.55 5.56 -6.00
N TYR A 63 -1.82 5.32 -4.91
CA TYR A 63 -0.47 4.78 -4.95
C TYR A 63 -0.41 3.50 -5.76
N THR A 64 -1.32 2.57 -5.50
CA THR A 64 -1.40 1.29 -6.18
C THR A 64 -1.59 1.47 -7.69
N LEU A 65 -2.44 2.40 -8.13
CA LEU A 65 -2.62 2.73 -9.54
C LEU A 65 -1.34 3.36 -10.15
N LEU A 66 -0.70 4.29 -9.44
CA LEU A 66 0.51 4.96 -9.93
C LEU A 66 1.68 3.98 -10.09
N VAL A 67 1.84 3.03 -9.18
CA VAL A 67 2.87 1.99 -9.26
C VAL A 67 2.69 1.13 -10.52
N GLN A 68 1.46 0.90 -10.97
CA GLN A 68 1.23 0.15 -12.21
C GLN A 68 1.65 0.91 -13.45
N ILE A 69 1.62 2.24 -13.42
CA ILE A 69 1.97 3.09 -14.56
C ILE A 69 3.48 3.30 -14.63
N LEU A 70 4.23 3.04 -13.54
CA LEU A 70 5.69 3.14 -13.52
C LEU A 70 6.34 2.33 -14.65
N GLU A 71 7.19 2.98 -15.44
CA GLU A 71 7.98 2.30 -16.45
C GLU A 71 9.14 1.59 -15.79
N VAL A 72 9.26 0.29 -16.04
CA VAL A 72 10.31 -0.54 -15.45
C VAL A 72 11.06 -1.23 -16.57
N GLU A 73 12.39 -1.09 -16.55
CA GLU A 73 13.27 -1.74 -17.53
C GLU A 73 13.62 -3.16 -17.08
N GLU A 74 13.66 -4.08 -18.05
CA GLU A 74 14.10 -5.45 -17.83
C GLU A 74 15.56 -5.47 -17.34
N GLY A 75 15.85 -6.29 -16.33
CA GLY A 75 17.21 -6.47 -15.79
C GLY A 75 17.68 -5.46 -14.74
N LYS A 76 16.94 -4.37 -14.47
CA LYS A 76 17.30 -3.35 -13.45
C LYS A 76 16.46 -3.45 -12.18
N GLN A 77 16.54 -4.59 -11.50
CA GLN A 77 15.75 -4.87 -10.31
C GLN A 77 16.07 -3.91 -9.14
N MET A 78 17.35 -3.56 -8.93
CA MET A 78 17.74 -2.64 -7.85
C MET A 78 17.14 -1.23 -8.06
N ASP A 79 17.14 -0.73 -9.29
CA ASP A 79 16.54 0.56 -9.61
C ASP A 79 15.03 0.53 -9.33
N SER A 80 14.38 -0.58 -9.67
CA SER A 80 12.95 -0.80 -9.42
C SER A 80 12.59 -0.74 -7.92
N LEU A 81 13.41 -1.38 -7.08
CA LEU A 81 13.24 -1.35 -5.62
C LEU A 81 13.42 0.07 -5.05
N VAL A 82 14.40 0.81 -5.55
CA VAL A 82 14.66 2.20 -5.14
C VAL A 82 13.51 3.10 -5.57
N GLN A 83 12.99 2.94 -6.79
CA GLN A 83 11.87 3.73 -7.30
C GLN A 83 10.61 3.53 -6.45
N VAL A 84 10.25 2.27 -6.15
CA VAL A 84 9.13 1.96 -5.24
C VAL A 84 9.38 2.52 -3.84
N GLY A 85 10.63 2.47 -3.37
CA GLY A 85 11.04 3.04 -2.09
C GLY A 85 10.74 4.54 -2.03
N VAL A 86 11.27 5.31 -2.98
CA VAL A 86 11.03 6.77 -3.08
C VAL A 86 9.53 7.09 -3.17
N PHE A 87 8.77 6.32 -3.96
CA PHE A 87 7.32 6.47 -4.06
C PHE A 87 6.61 6.26 -2.73
N THR A 88 7.04 5.24 -1.98
CA THR A 88 6.44 4.88 -0.70
C THR A 88 6.78 5.90 0.38
N LEU A 89 8.01 6.44 0.39
CA LEU A 89 8.41 7.49 1.32
C LEU A 89 7.59 8.77 1.16
N GLY A 90 6.96 8.98 0.00
CA GLY A 90 6.08 10.11 -0.25
C GLY A 90 4.95 10.26 0.77
N ILE A 91 4.46 9.16 1.38
CA ILE A 91 3.37 9.19 2.37
C ILE A 91 3.83 9.52 3.80
N ILE A 92 5.15 9.63 4.06
CA ILE A 92 5.69 9.94 5.40
C ILE A 92 5.06 11.20 6.01
N PRO A 93 4.92 12.34 5.31
CA PRO A 93 4.29 13.53 5.88
C PRO A 93 2.88 13.25 6.39
N LEU A 94 2.08 12.51 5.61
CA LEU A 94 0.71 12.14 5.99
C LEU A 94 0.70 11.26 7.25
N ILE A 95 1.62 10.30 7.32
CA ILE A 95 1.81 9.40 8.45
C ILE A 95 2.28 10.14 9.71
N MET A 96 3.16 11.13 9.58
CA MET A 96 3.64 11.93 10.71
C MET A 96 2.54 12.80 11.30
N VAL A 97 1.75 13.47 10.45
CA VAL A 97 0.63 14.28 10.91
C VAL A 97 -0.42 13.40 11.59
N ALA A 98 -0.63 12.17 11.08
CA ALA A 98 -1.49 11.18 11.72
C ALA A 98 -1.05 10.79 13.13
N ALA A 99 0.23 10.44 13.25
CA ALA A 99 0.82 10.01 14.50
C ALA A 99 0.75 11.14 15.55
N HIS A 100 1.00 12.38 15.14
CA HIS A 100 0.85 13.54 16.00
C HIS A 100 -0.60 13.79 16.42
N GLY A 101 -1.54 13.73 15.47
CA GLY A 101 -2.96 13.99 15.72
C GLY A 101 -3.63 12.99 16.68
N LYS A 102 -3.08 11.79 16.85
CA LYS A 102 -3.69 10.71 17.65
C LYS A 102 -2.78 10.06 18.69
N GLY A 103 -1.54 10.54 18.85
CA GLY A 103 -0.61 9.98 19.84
C GLY A 103 -0.19 8.54 19.54
N ILE A 104 -0.18 8.15 18.26
CA ILE A 104 0.24 6.80 17.84
C ILE A 104 1.74 6.64 18.15
N GLU A 105 2.12 5.51 18.75
CA GLU A 105 3.51 5.20 19.03
C GLU A 105 4.36 5.23 17.74
N ARG A 106 5.51 5.90 17.80
CA ARG A 106 6.39 6.17 16.63
C ARG A 106 6.78 4.94 15.82
N LEU A 107 6.79 3.75 16.42
CA LEU A 107 7.12 2.48 15.76
C LEU A 107 5.94 1.90 14.96
N GLN A 108 4.70 2.09 15.42
CA GLN A 108 3.51 1.54 14.77
C GLN A 108 3.21 2.27 13.45
N THR A 109 3.61 3.53 13.39
CA THR A 109 3.64 4.43 12.23
C THR A 109 4.36 3.84 11.00
N PHE A 110 5.29 2.89 11.17
CA PHE A 110 6.00 2.26 10.05
C PHE A 110 5.26 1.07 9.44
N VAL A 111 4.28 0.47 10.12
CA VAL A 111 3.56 -0.71 9.59
C VAL A 111 2.83 -0.39 8.28
N PRO A 112 2.06 0.72 8.16
CA PRO A 112 1.46 1.13 6.89
C PRO A 112 2.48 1.30 5.75
N LEU A 113 3.65 1.90 6.04
CA LEU A 113 4.74 2.05 5.07
C LEU A 113 5.26 0.71 4.58
N SER A 114 5.50 -0.22 5.50
CA SER A 114 6.03 -1.54 5.17
C SER A 114 5.04 -2.37 4.35
N ILE A 115 3.73 -2.29 4.65
CA ILE A 115 2.67 -2.92 3.84
C ILE A 115 2.66 -2.33 2.43
N GLN A 116 2.69 -1.00 2.32
CA GLN A 116 2.66 -0.31 1.04
C GLN A 116 3.90 -0.58 0.19
N TYR A 117 5.08 -0.59 0.80
CA TYR A 117 6.35 -0.88 0.15
C TYR A 117 6.37 -2.31 -0.42
N LEU A 118 6.01 -3.30 0.40
CA LEU A 118 6.01 -4.70 -0.01
C LEU A 118 5.01 -4.96 -1.15
N TRP A 119 3.83 -4.34 -1.07
CA TRP A 119 2.84 -4.40 -2.14
C TRP A 119 3.36 -3.78 -3.43
N GLY A 120 3.96 -2.58 -3.36
CA GLY A 120 4.53 -1.90 -4.52
C GLY A 120 5.64 -2.72 -5.20
N ILE A 121 6.54 -3.32 -4.42
CA ILE A 121 7.59 -4.19 -4.95
C ILE A 121 6.98 -5.41 -5.65
N THR A 122 5.97 -6.01 -5.05
CA THR A 122 5.29 -7.18 -5.62
C THR A 122 4.68 -6.84 -6.98
N LEU A 123 3.97 -5.72 -7.09
CA LEU A 123 3.38 -5.26 -8.34
C LEU A 123 4.44 -5.01 -9.42
N VAL A 124 5.53 -4.34 -9.07
CA VAL A 124 6.62 -4.08 -10.00
C VAL A 124 7.30 -5.37 -10.45
N ASN A 125 7.57 -6.30 -9.53
CA ASN A 125 8.15 -7.60 -9.87
C ASN A 125 7.24 -8.40 -10.81
N LEU A 126 5.92 -8.43 -10.55
CA LEU A 126 4.95 -9.04 -11.46
C LEU A 126 4.96 -8.37 -12.83
N LYS A 127 5.05 -7.03 -12.86
CA LYS A 127 5.11 -6.23 -14.09
C LYS A 127 6.31 -6.56 -14.95
N VAL A 128 7.51 -6.48 -14.38
CA VAL A 128 8.75 -6.84 -15.07
C VAL A 128 8.66 -8.27 -15.59
N ARG A 129 8.14 -9.18 -14.77
CA ARG A 129 8.07 -10.58 -15.14
C ARG A 129 7.14 -10.84 -16.32
N ILE A 130 5.92 -10.30 -16.30
CA ILE A 130 4.98 -10.50 -17.40
C ILE A 130 5.45 -9.79 -18.66
N ALA A 131 6.04 -8.59 -18.54
CA ALA A 131 6.63 -7.87 -19.66
C ALA A 131 7.72 -8.69 -20.37
N SER A 132 8.57 -9.40 -19.60
CA SER A 132 9.62 -10.30 -20.14
C SER A 132 9.07 -11.52 -20.89
N ILE A 133 7.80 -11.88 -20.67
CA ILE A 133 7.11 -12.95 -21.40
C ILE A 133 6.43 -12.36 -22.64
N SER A 134 5.69 -11.27 -22.47
CA SER A 134 5.03 -10.51 -23.53
C SER A 134 4.56 -9.16 -23.01
N LYS A 135 5.01 -8.07 -23.65
CA LYS A 135 4.59 -6.70 -23.31
C LYS A 135 3.07 -6.52 -23.40
N GLU A 136 2.42 -7.15 -24.39
CA GLU A 136 0.97 -7.10 -24.56
C GLU A 136 0.24 -7.70 -23.35
N LYS A 137 0.81 -8.73 -22.71
CA LYS A 137 0.20 -9.40 -21.55
C LYS A 137 0.26 -8.58 -20.26
N THR A 138 0.88 -7.41 -20.27
CA THR A 138 0.98 -6.55 -19.07
C THR A 138 -0.39 -6.13 -18.52
N TYR A 139 -1.45 -6.11 -19.35
CA TYR A 139 -2.81 -5.82 -18.88
C TYR A 139 -3.33 -6.82 -17.83
N TYR A 140 -2.81 -8.05 -17.79
CA TYR A 140 -3.22 -9.02 -16.76
C TYR A 140 -2.84 -8.58 -15.35
N ILE A 141 -1.82 -7.73 -15.20
CA ILE A 141 -1.46 -7.14 -13.90
C ILE A 141 -2.47 -6.09 -13.50
N ASN A 142 -2.97 -5.32 -14.47
CA ASN A 142 -4.03 -4.35 -14.23
C ASN A 142 -5.30 -5.07 -13.78
N LEU A 143 -5.65 -6.17 -14.45
CA LEU A 143 -6.77 -7.02 -14.03
C LEU A 143 -6.55 -7.65 -12.65
N PHE A 144 -5.38 -8.23 -12.40
CA PHE A 144 -5.02 -8.81 -11.10
C PHE A 144 -5.17 -7.79 -9.97
N ASN A 145 -4.60 -6.60 -10.15
CA ASN A 145 -4.70 -5.54 -9.16
C ASN A 145 -6.13 -5.04 -8.98
N PHE A 146 -6.89 -4.91 -10.07
CA PHE A 146 -8.32 -4.59 -9.99
C PHE A 146 -9.08 -5.63 -9.17
N CYS A 147 -8.81 -6.92 -9.37
CA CYS A 147 -9.41 -7.99 -8.56
C CYS A 147 -8.99 -7.91 -7.08
N VAL A 148 -7.72 -7.64 -6.79
CA VAL A 148 -7.22 -7.52 -5.40
C VAL A 148 -7.83 -6.29 -4.71
N MET A 149 -7.85 -5.13 -5.36
CA MET A 149 -8.38 -3.89 -4.80
C MET A 149 -9.91 -3.93 -4.71
N GLY A 150 -10.59 -4.33 -5.78
CA GLY A 150 -12.04 -4.49 -5.81
C GLY A 150 -12.54 -5.54 -4.83
N GLY A 151 -11.87 -6.69 -4.74
CA GLY A 151 -12.15 -7.71 -3.72
C GLY A 151 -11.90 -7.19 -2.30
N GLY A 152 -10.82 -6.43 -2.08
CA GLY A 152 -10.53 -5.79 -0.80
C GLY A 152 -11.60 -4.78 -0.39
N MET A 153 -12.07 -3.96 -1.33
CA MET A 153 -13.18 -3.01 -1.13
C MET A 153 -14.49 -3.74 -0.82
N MET A 154 -14.81 -4.81 -1.54
CA MET A 154 -15.99 -5.62 -1.28
C MET A 154 -15.96 -6.22 0.13
N LEU A 155 -14.81 -6.77 0.54
CA LEU A 155 -14.62 -7.30 1.90
C LEU A 155 -14.73 -6.19 2.96
N LEU A 156 -14.20 -5.00 2.68
CA LEU A 156 -14.38 -3.83 3.56
C LEU A 156 -15.83 -3.38 3.68
N TYR A 157 -16.57 -3.39 2.58
CA TYR A 157 -17.99 -3.03 2.59
C TYR A 157 -18.79 -4.04 3.43
N LEU A 158 -18.54 -5.34 3.24
CA LEU A 158 -19.15 -6.39 4.06
C LEU A 158 -18.80 -6.20 5.54
N PHE A 159 -17.55 -5.83 5.85
CA PHE A 159 -17.13 -5.51 7.21
C PHE A 159 -17.89 -4.31 7.78
N TYR A 160 -18.01 -3.22 7.02
CA TYR A 160 -18.73 -2.02 7.45
C TYR A 160 -20.19 -2.32 7.77
N GLN A 161 -20.87 -3.07 6.89
CA GLN A 161 -22.25 -3.51 7.13
C GLN A 161 -22.37 -4.40 8.37
N TYR A 162 -21.44 -5.33 8.56
CA TYR A 162 -21.45 -6.24 9.69
C TYR A 162 -21.14 -5.54 11.03
N LYS A 163 -20.35 -4.45 11.03
CA LYS A 163 -20.10 -3.59 12.20
C LYS A 163 -21.35 -2.89 12.70
N GLY A 164 -22.33 -2.64 11.84
CA GLY A 164 -23.64 -2.12 12.25
C GLY A 164 -24.48 -3.12 13.07
N LEU A 165 -24.14 -4.42 13.01
CA LEU A 165 -24.91 -5.50 13.65
C LEU A 165 -24.24 -6.05 14.91
N VAL A 166 -22.90 -6.01 14.97
CA VAL A 166 -22.12 -6.52 16.09
C VAL A 166 -20.89 -5.65 16.31
N VAL A 167 -20.41 -5.53 17.55
CA VAL A 167 -19.09 -4.96 17.81
C VAL A 167 -18.04 -5.85 17.13
N VAL A 168 -17.51 -5.39 16.01
CA VAL A 168 -16.42 -6.02 15.26
C VAL A 168 -15.32 -5.00 14.99
N SER A 169 -14.09 -5.48 15.05
CA SER A 169 -12.90 -4.79 14.57
C SER A 169 -12.45 -5.39 13.24
N VAL A 170 -11.67 -4.68 12.43
CA VAL A 170 -11.12 -5.28 11.21
C VAL A 170 -10.25 -6.51 11.53
N PHE A 171 -9.54 -6.54 12.65
CA PHE A 171 -8.78 -7.70 13.12
C PHE A 171 -9.57 -8.58 14.10
N ASP A 172 -10.81 -8.94 13.73
CA ASP A 172 -11.67 -9.82 14.51
C ASP A 172 -11.33 -11.31 14.34
N LYS A 173 -11.47 -12.11 15.40
CA LYS A 173 -11.24 -13.56 15.42
C LYS A 173 -12.20 -14.35 14.50
N ARG A 174 -13.33 -13.76 14.10
CA ARG A 174 -14.30 -14.36 13.18
C ARG A 174 -13.90 -14.24 11.71
N ILE A 175 -13.06 -13.26 11.36
CA ILE A 175 -12.63 -13.05 9.98
C ILE A 175 -11.53 -14.07 9.66
N PRO A 176 -11.67 -14.89 8.60
CA PRO A 176 -10.64 -15.85 8.22
C PRO A 176 -9.29 -15.17 7.98
N ILE A 177 -8.24 -15.69 8.60
CA ILE A 177 -6.95 -14.99 8.63
C ILE A 177 -6.31 -14.84 7.24
N ILE A 178 -6.65 -15.72 6.32
CA ILE A 178 -6.19 -15.69 4.93
C ILE A 178 -6.67 -14.44 4.16
N PHE A 179 -7.73 -13.78 4.62
CA PHE A 179 -8.23 -12.55 3.98
C PHE A 179 -7.23 -11.40 4.13
N PHE A 180 -6.38 -11.44 5.16
CA PHE A 180 -5.31 -10.46 5.40
C PHE A 180 -4.06 -10.70 4.55
N ILE A 181 -4.11 -11.61 3.58
CA ILE A 181 -3.18 -11.56 2.45
C ILE A 181 -3.48 -10.32 1.59
N ASN A 182 -4.74 -9.85 1.58
CA ASN A 182 -5.13 -8.66 0.85
C ASN A 182 -4.48 -7.40 1.47
N PRO A 183 -3.70 -6.62 0.70
CA PRO A 183 -2.97 -5.47 1.23
C PRO A 183 -3.90 -4.37 1.75
N LEU A 184 -5.09 -4.22 1.15
CA LEU A 184 -6.06 -3.19 1.55
C LEU A 184 -6.67 -3.53 2.91
N LEU A 185 -7.06 -4.80 3.15
CA LEU A 185 -7.57 -5.26 4.44
C LEU A 185 -6.53 -5.23 5.56
N THR A 186 -5.28 -5.54 5.24
CA THR A 186 -4.19 -5.49 6.23
C THR A 186 -3.82 -4.05 6.56
N MET A 187 -3.81 -3.16 5.56
CA MET A 187 -3.59 -1.73 5.75
C MET A 187 -4.64 -1.12 6.68
N ILE A 188 -5.93 -1.26 6.34
CA ILE A 188 -7.03 -0.70 7.15
C ILE A 188 -7.09 -1.30 8.56
N GLY A 189 -6.86 -2.61 8.70
CA GLY A 189 -6.84 -3.24 10.03
C GLY A 189 -5.68 -2.76 10.88
N SER A 190 -4.51 -2.54 10.29
CA SER A 190 -3.38 -1.91 10.97
C SER A 190 -3.71 -0.48 11.41
N LEU A 191 -4.26 0.34 10.51
CA LEU A 191 -4.60 1.73 10.82
C LEU A 191 -5.64 1.82 11.93
N ARG A 192 -6.72 1.03 11.86
CA ARG A 192 -7.77 1.06 12.90
C ARG A 192 -7.28 0.54 14.24
N SER A 193 -6.44 -0.50 14.25
CA SER A 193 -5.80 -0.96 15.50
C SER A 193 -4.92 0.11 16.13
N GLN A 194 -4.18 0.88 15.32
CA GLN A 194 -3.33 1.99 15.81
C GLN A 194 -4.16 3.17 16.33
N MET A 195 -5.40 3.28 15.89
CA MET A 195 -6.34 4.31 16.33
C MET A 195 -7.13 3.91 17.57
N GLY A 196 -6.85 2.75 18.16
CA GLY A 196 -7.49 2.29 19.39
C GLY A 196 -8.74 1.43 19.15
N GLU A 197 -9.03 1.02 17.90
CA GLU A 197 -10.00 -0.05 17.68
C GLU A 197 -9.46 -1.35 18.29
N VAL A 198 -10.34 -2.12 18.94
CA VAL A 198 -9.96 -3.36 19.61
C VAL A 198 -9.29 -4.31 18.60
N ASN A 199 -8.13 -4.86 18.95
CA ASN A 199 -7.43 -5.79 18.08
C ASN A 199 -7.45 -7.20 18.69
N TYR A 200 -8.43 -8.02 18.28
CA TYR A 200 -8.60 -9.36 18.85
C TYR A 200 -7.58 -10.39 18.35
N ARG A 201 -6.85 -10.12 17.26
CA ARG A 201 -5.85 -11.02 16.67
C ARG A 201 -4.40 -10.56 16.88
N GLY A 202 -4.18 -9.41 17.51
CA GLY A 202 -2.84 -8.82 17.66
C GLY A 202 -2.17 -8.57 16.30
N TYR A 203 -0.88 -8.92 16.19
CA TYR A 203 -0.09 -8.74 14.98
C TYR A 203 -0.19 -9.88 13.95
N GLN A 204 -0.95 -10.95 14.23
CA GLN A 204 -1.03 -12.12 13.34
C GLN A 204 -1.42 -11.80 11.89
N PRO A 205 -2.42 -10.91 11.61
CA PRO A 205 -2.78 -10.54 10.24
C PRO A 205 -1.62 -9.91 9.47
N ILE A 206 -0.86 -9.04 10.13
CA ILE A 206 0.29 -8.34 9.58
C ILE A 206 1.42 -9.34 9.28
N ILE A 207 1.70 -10.25 10.21
CA ILE A 207 2.74 -11.29 10.04
C ILE A 207 2.42 -12.18 8.84
N ILE A 208 1.17 -12.63 8.70
CA ILE A 208 0.75 -13.49 7.58
C ILE A 208 0.84 -12.75 6.25
N PHE A 209 0.47 -11.47 6.21
CA PHE A 209 0.66 -10.63 5.04
C PHE A 209 2.14 -10.62 4.60
N PHE A 210 3.06 -10.32 5.52
CA PHE A 210 4.49 -10.27 5.22
C PHE A 210 5.03 -11.62 4.75
N ILE A 211 4.71 -12.70 5.47
CA ILE A 211 5.16 -14.05 5.11
C ILE A 211 4.67 -14.42 3.71
N PHE A 212 3.38 -14.24 3.42
CA PHE A 212 2.81 -14.62 2.14
C PHE A 212 3.48 -13.88 0.98
N TRP A 213 3.58 -12.54 1.04
CA TRP A 213 4.13 -11.76 -0.07
C TRP A 213 5.65 -11.92 -0.22
N CYS A 214 6.39 -12.14 0.86
CA CYS A 214 7.79 -12.52 0.78
C CYS A 214 7.97 -13.88 0.09
N LEU A 215 7.20 -14.90 0.48
CA LEU A 215 7.24 -16.22 -0.16
C LEU A 215 6.82 -16.15 -1.63
N PHE A 216 5.79 -15.36 -1.94
CA PHE A 216 5.35 -15.12 -3.31
C PHE A 216 6.46 -14.47 -4.16
N GLY A 217 7.14 -13.45 -3.62
CA GLY A 217 8.29 -12.83 -4.28
C GLY A 217 9.44 -13.80 -4.54
N VAL A 218 9.74 -14.68 -3.58
CA VAL A 218 10.74 -15.76 -3.76
C VAL A 218 10.30 -16.74 -4.85
N ALA A 219 9.03 -17.16 -4.85
CA ALA A 219 8.48 -18.05 -5.86
C ALA A 219 8.58 -17.45 -7.27
N LEU A 220 8.27 -16.15 -7.43
CA LEU A 220 8.45 -15.45 -8.70
C LEU A 220 9.90 -15.51 -9.21
N LYS A 221 10.87 -15.28 -8.31
CA LYS A 221 12.30 -15.33 -8.63
C LYS A 221 12.78 -16.73 -8.99
N LEU A 222 12.29 -17.76 -8.30
CA LEU A 222 12.62 -19.15 -8.63
C LEU A 222 12.07 -19.56 -10.01
N MET A 223 10.85 -19.15 -10.33
CA MET A 223 10.26 -19.38 -11.66
C MET A 223 11.05 -18.69 -12.78
N GLU A 224 11.60 -17.50 -12.51
CA GLU A 224 12.49 -16.79 -13.44
C GLU A 224 13.72 -17.62 -13.79
N LYS A 225 14.47 -18.08 -12.79
CA LYS A 225 15.68 -18.89 -12.98
C LYS A 225 15.39 -20.17 -13.79
N TYR A 226 14.26 -20.81 -13.51
CA TYR A 226 13.85 -22.02 -14.24
C TYR A 226 13.52 -21.76 -15.72
N THR A 227 12.94 -20.59 -16.03
CA THR A 227 12.54 -20.26 -17.41
C THR A 227 13.73 -19.87 -18.28
N VAL A 228 14.72 -19.16 -17.73
CA VAL A 228 15.95 -18.80 -18.46
C VAL A 228 16.74 -20.05 -18.82
N SER A 229 16.93 -20.97 -17.87
CA SER A 229 17.64 -22.25 -18.08
C SER A 229 17.01 -23.19 -19.12
N ARG A 230 15.77 -22.95 -19.57
CA ARG A 230 15.11 -23.72 -20.64
C ARG A 230 15.22 -23.08 -22.03
N ARG A 231 15.68 -21.82 -22.11
CA ARG A 231 15.86 -21.09 -23.36
C ARG A 231 17.31 -21.15 -23.89
N ASP A 232 18.24 -21.51 -23.02
CA ASP A 232 19.64 -21.84 -23.34
C ASP A 232 19.78 -23.35 -23.64
#